data_AF-A0A0A9F2B6-F1
#
_entry.id   AF-A0A0A9F2B6-F1
#
_cell.length_a   1.000
_cell.length_b   1.000
_cell.length_c   1.000
_cell.angle_alpha   90.00
_cell.angle_beta   90.00
_cell.angle_gamma   90.00
#
_symmetry.space_group_name_H-M   'P 1'
#
loop_
_entity.id
_entity.type
_entity.pdbx_description
1 polymer ?
#
loop_
_entity_poly.entity_id
_entity_poly.type
_entity_poly.pdbx_seq_one_letter_code
_entity_poly.pdbx_strand_id
1 'polypeptide(L)'
;MDYTATRPRIMDHIVTHEEIQKHFVDYMINDALGIISTAHLIHADHDPLKARSPECLQLAALHSMAVDFAKTGAPAEMPRALRPREFPDFIERWEKPMYISNGVLGKLYREALRQAENSDDLLPPAPPSCAYDPDLEAPGFHEFLDAAEECYE
;
A
#
# COMPACT_ATOMS: atom_id res chain seq x y z
N MET A 1 -22.03 3.39 18.38
CA MET A 1 -21.31 2.57 17.38
C MET A 1 -21.87 1.17 17.53
N ASP A 2 -22.71 0.75 16.60
CA ASP A 2 -23.36 -0.55 16.67
C ASP A 2 -22.54 -1.51 15.81
N TYR A 3 -21.34 -1.86 16.29
CA TYR A 3 -20.48 -2.83 15.64
C TYR A 3 -20.88 -4.24 16.08
N THR A 4 -21.43 -5.02 15.15
CA THR A 4 -21.63 -6.45 15.34
C THR A 4 -20.41 -7.19 14.81
N ALA A 5 -19.54 -7.66 15.71
CA ALA A 5 -18.35 -8.41 15.32
C ALA A 5 -18.75 -9.67 14.53
N THR A 6 -17.99 -9.95 13.47
CA THR A 6 -18.13 -11.19 12.71
C THR A 6 -17.85 -12.36 13.65
N ARG A 7 -18.68 -13.41 13.58
CA ARG A 7 -18.48 -14.58 14.45
C ARG A 7 -17.12 -15.20 14.15
N PRO A 8 -16.24 -15.38 15.16
CA PRO A 8 -15.00 -16.09 14.95
C PRO A 8 -15.29 -17.51 14.49
N ARG A 9 -14.39 -18.06 13.67
CA ARG A 9 -14.46 -19.47 13.29
C ARG A 9 -14.22 -20.33 14.52
N ILE A 10 -15.29 -20.85 15.10
CA ILE A 10 -15.25 -21.79 16.22
C ILE A 10 -15.08 -23.19 15.65
N MET A 11 -14.03 -23.89 16.08
CA MET A 11 -13.82 -25.29 15.75
C MET A 11 -14.33 -26.16 16.90
N ASP A 12 -14.91 -27.31 16.57
CA ASP A 12 -15.46 -28.29 17.52
C ASP A 12 -14.40 -29.24 18.09
N HIS A 13 -13.12 -28.97 17.81
CA HIS A 13 -11.97 -29.79 18.18
C HIS A 13 -10.74 -28.95 18.53
N ILE A 14 -9.69 -29.61 19.02
CA ILE A 14 -8.40 -28.98 19.31
C ILE A 14 -7.71 -28.63 17.99
N VAL A 15 -7.36 -27.35 17.84
CA VAL A 15 -6.69 -26.83 16.63
C VAL A 15 -5.36 -27.54 16.39
N THR A 16 -5.13 -27.99 15.15
CA THR A 16 -3.87 -28.66 14.76
C THR A 16 -2.86 -27.67 14.15
N HIS A 17 -1.59 -28.09 14.05
CA HIS A 17 -0.55 -27.27 13.42
C HIS A 17 -0.82 -27.04 11.92
N GLU A 18 -1.37 -28.04 11.23
CA GLU A 18 -1.74 -27.96 9.82
C GLU A 18 -2.84 -26.92 9.58
N GLU A 19 -3.80 -26.80 10.49
CA GLU A 19 -4.85 -25.78 10.40
C GLU A 19 -4.32 -24.37 10.60
N ILE A 20 -3.34 -24.19 11.50
CA ILE A 20 -2.64 -22.91 11.70
C ILE A 20 -1.87 -22.53 10.42
N GLN A 21 -1.13 -23.48 9.84
CA GLN A 21 -0.40 -23.26 8.59
C GLN A 21 -1.35 -22.89 7.45
N LYS A 22 -2.48 -23.60 7.34
CA LYS A 22 -3.51 -23.30 6.35
C LYS A 22 -4.10 -21.90 6.54
N HIS A 23 -4.46 -21.53 7.77
CA HIS A 23 -4.96 -20.18 8.07
C HIS A 23 -3.96 -19.09 7.69
N PHE A 24 -2.67 -19.32 7.91
CA PHE A 24 -1.63 -18.37 7.53
C PHE A 24 -1.57 -18.16 6.00
N VAL A 25 -1.61 -19.25 5.24
CA VAL A 25 -1.67 -19.18 3.77
C VAL A 25 -2.95 -18.51 3.28
N ASP A 26 -4.10 -18.89 3.85
CA ASP A 26 -5.40 -18.30 3.52
C ASP A 26 -5.41 -16.78 3.82
N TYR A 27 -4.78 -16.36 4.91
CA TYR A 27 -4.63 -14.95 5.26
C TYR A 27 -3.77 -14.20 4.23
N MET A 28 -2.60 -14.74 3.88
CA MET A 28 -1.70 -14.11 2.90
C MET A 28 -2.35 -13.93 1.53
N ILE A 29 -3.19 -14.87 1.09
CA ILE A 29 -3.85 -14.82 -0.22
C ILE A 29 -5.03 -13.85 -0.23
N ASN A 30 -5.79 -13.79 0.87
CA ASN A 30 -7.09 -13.10 0.89
C ASN A 30 -7.08 -11.77 1.65
N ASP A 31 -5.92 -11.29 2.10
CA ASP A 31 -5.83 -9.97 2.72
C ASP A 31 -6.24 -8.86 1.73
N ALA A 32 -7.34 -8.18 2.06
CA ALA A 32 -7.92 -7.11 1.26
C ALA A 32 -7.86 -5.75 1.96
N LEU A 33 -7.22 -5.65 3.14
CA LEU A 33 -7.25 -4.45 3.98
C LEU A 33 -6.75 -3.20 3.24
N GLY A 34 -5.59 -3.31 2.60
CA GLY A 34 -5.00 -2.20 1.85
C GLY A 34 -5.85 -1.77 0.65
N ILE A 35 -6.45 -2.73 -0.05
CA ILE A 35 -7.30 -2.47 -1.22
C ILE A 35 -8.58 -1.73 -0.80
N ILE A 36 -9.23 -2.19 0.27
CA ILE A 36 -10.45 -1.58 0.81
C ILE A 36 -10.16 -0.16 1.34
N SER A 37 -9.06 0.01 2.07
CA SER A 37 -8.64 1.32 2.60
C SER A 37 -8.35 2.33 1.48
N THR A 38 -7.61 1.90 0.46
CA THR A 38 -7.31 2.74 -0.72
C THR A 38 -8.60 3.10 -1.46
N ALA A 39 -9.51 2.15 -1.63
CA ALA A 39 -10.81 2.43 -2.25
C ALA A 39 -11.61 3.46 -1.44
N HIS A 40 -11.66 3.32 -0.11
CA HIS A 40 -12.35 4.27 0.76
C HIS A 40 -11.77 5.68 0.60
N LEU A 41 -10.44 5.81 0.58
CA LEU A 41 -9.77 7.09 0.36
C LEU A 41 -10.19 7.73 -0.97
N ILE A 42 -10.23 6.95 -2.05
CA ILE A 42 -10.57 7.45 -3.39
C ILE A 42 -12.03 7.87 -3.48
N HIS A 43 -12.95 7.05 -2.98
CA HIS A 43 -14.38 7.38 -2.96
C HIS A 43 -14.65 8.60 -2.10
N ALA A 44 -14.00 8.70 -0.94
CA ALA A 44 -14.14 9.85 -0.05
C ALA A 44 -13.55 11.13 -0.65
N ASP A 45 -12.52 11.05 -1.49
CA ASP A 45 -12.00 12.24 -2.18
C ASP A 45 -12.98 12.72 -3.26
N HIS A 46 -13.50 11.78 -4.05
CA HIS A 46 -14.35 12.05 -5.21
C HIS A 46 -15.78 12.51 -4.83
N ASP A 47 -16.40 11.88 -3.84
CA ASP A 47 -17.80 12.13 -3.50
C ASP A 47 -17.99 13.46 -2.71
N PRO A 48 -19.00 14.29 -3.02
CA PRO A 48 -19.30 15.51 -2.27
C PRO A 48 -19.61 15.27 -0.78
N LEU A 49 -20.23 14.13 -0.44
CA LEU A 49 -20.52 13.70 0.94
C LEU A 49 -19.28 13.13 1.64
N LYS A 50 -18.15 12.98 0.94
CA LYS A 50 -16.88 12.47 1.47
C LYS A 50 -17.08 11.09 2.11
N ALA A 51 -16.50 10.86 3.28
CA ALA A 51 -16.61 9.60 4.02
C ALA A 51 -18.05 9.23 4.44
N ARG A 52 -19.04 10.13 4.25
CA ARG A 52 -20.46 9.83 4.48
C ARG A 52 -21.19 9.31 3.25
N SER A 53 -20.51 9.16 2.11
CA SER A 53 -21.14 8.55 0.94
C SER A 53 -21.55 7.09 1.21
N PRO A 54 -22.61 6.58 0.57
CA PRO A 54 -23.04 5.19 0.74
C PRO A 54 -21.92 4.18 0.47
N GLU A 55 -21.07 4.43 -0.51
CA GLU A 55 -19.90 3.62 -0.87
C GLU A 55 -18.86 3.63 0.24
N CYS A 56 -18.56 4.80 0.80
CA CYS A 56 -17.62 4.93 1.91
C CYS A 56 -18.12 4.20 3.16
N LEU A 57 -19.42 4.28 3.47
CA LEU A 57 -20.01 3.55 4.59
C LEU A 57 -19.91 2.02 4.40
N GLN A 58 -20.15 1.53 3.19
CA GLN A 58 -19.96 0.11 2.87
C GLN A 58 -18.49 -0.30 2.98
N LEU A 59 -17.57 0.52 2.46
CA LEU A 59 -16.13 0.28 2.55
C LEU A 59 -15.63 0.32 4.00
N ALA A 60 -16.18 1.20 4.84
CA ALA A 60 -15.85 1.26 6.26
C ALA A 60 -16.29 -0.03 6.99
N ALA A 61 -17.47 -0.58 6.67
CA ALA A 61 -17.91 -1.86 7.21
C ALA A 61 -16.99 -3.01 6.76
N LEU A 62 -16.63 -3.05 5.47
CA LEU A 62 -15.68 -4.03 4.93
C LEU A 62 -14.28 -3.88 5.55
N HIS A 63 -13.83 -2.65 5.79
CA HIS A 63 -12.55 -2.39 6.44
C HIS A 63 -12.54 -2.92 7.87
N SER A 64 -13.64 -2.77 8.60
CA SER A 64 -13.80 -3.35 9.94
C SER A 64 -13.73 -4.88 9.92
N MET A 65 -14.29 -5.52 8.89
CA MET A 65 -14.16 -6.97 8.71
C MET A 65 -12.72 -7.38 8.37
N ALA A 66 -12.06 -6.64 7.48
CA ALA A 66 -10.71 -6.94 7.01
C ALA A 66 -9.67 -6.92 8.13
N VAL A 67 -9.74 -5.93 9.05
CA VAL A 67 -8.82 -5.87 10.21
C VAL A 67 -8.99 -7.05 11.17
N ASP A 68 -10.20 -7.61 11.26
CA ASP A 68 -10.50 -8.75 12.11
C ASP A 68 -10.30 -10.09 11.39
N PHE A 69 -9.90 -10.10 10.10
CA PHE A 69 -9.66 -11.33 9.34
C PHE A 69 -8.62 -12.23 10.01
N ALA A 70 -7.50 -11.66 10.48
CA ALA A 70 -6.45 -12.42 11.16
C ALA A 70 -6.96 -13.19 12.41
N LYS A 71 -8.00 -12.66 13.07
CA LYS A 71 -8.60 -13.23 14.29
C LYS A 71 -9.76 -14.17 13.99
N THR A 72 -10.57 -13.83 12.99
CA THR A 72 -11.84 -14.51 12.71
C THR A 72 -11.71 -15.61 11.66
N GLY A 73 -10.68 -15.53 10.80
CA GLY A 73 -10.54 -16.39 9.62
C GLY A 73 -11.56 -16.10 8.52
N ALA A 74 -12.33 -15.01 8.63
CA ALA A 74 -13.32 -14.60 7.63
C ALA A 74 -12.77 -13.45 6.77
N PRO A 75 -12.50 -13.65 5.46
CA PRO A 75 -12.00 -12.59 4.60
C PRO A 75 -13.09 -11.56 4.27
N ALA A 76 -12.68 -10.31 4.08
CA ALA A 76 -13.57 -9.26 3.59
C ALA A 76 -13.62 -9.27 2.05
N GLU A 77 -14.77 -9.65 1.50
CA GLU A 77 -14.96 -9.67 0.05
C GLU A 77 -15.40 -8.30 -0.47
N MET A 78 -14.53 -7.65 -1.24
CA MET A 78 -14.82 -6.33 -1.82
C MET A 78 -15.63 -6.46 -3.13
N PRO A 79 -16.88 -5.95 -3.18
CA PRO A 79 -17.69 -5.93 -4.40
C PRO A 79 -16.98 -5.19 -5.53
N ARG A 80 -17.13 -5.70 -6.77
CA ARG A 80 -16.56 -5.06 -7.97
C ARG A 80 -17.03 -3.62 -8.17
N ALA A 81 -18.26 -3.30 -7.74
CA ALA A 81 -18.83 -1.96 -7.83
C ALA A 81 -18.08 -0.93 -6.97
N LEU A 82 -17.48 -1.35 -5.85
CA LEU A 82 -16.73 -0.47 -4.97
C LEU A 82 -15.28 -0.27 -5.43
N ARG A 83 -14.82 -0.97 -6.49
CA ARG A 83 -13.45 -0.82 -7.01
C ARG A 83 -13.33 0.47 -7.83
N PRO A 84 -12.45 1.41 -7.42
CA PRO A 84 -12.23 2.64 -8.18
C PRO A 84 -11.70 2.35 -9.58
N ARG A 85 -12.14 3.17 -10.54
CA ARG A 85 -11.69 3.12 -11.94
C ARG A 85 -10.72 4.24 -12.29
N GLU A 86 -10.86 5.37 -11.60
CA GLU A 86 -10.02 6.55 -11.71
C GLU A 86 -9.42 6.86 -10.34
N PHE A 87 -8.20 7.38 -10.32
CA PHE A 87 -7.42 7.60 -9.11
C PHE A 87 -7.07 9.08 -8.96
N PRO A 88 -7.08 9.65 -7.75
CA PRO A 88 -6.58 11.00 -7.54
C PRO A 88 -5.08 11.06 -7.81
N ASP A 89 -4.62 12.22 -8.27
CA ASP A 89 -3.24 12.53 -8.61
C ASP A 89 -2.24 12.18 -7.50
N PHE A 90 -2.61 12.44 -6.24
CA PHE A 90 -1.75 12.15 -5.08
C PHE A 90 -1.50 10.65 -4.81
N ILE A 91 -2.13 9.73 -5.54
CA ILE A 91 -1.88 8.27 -5.44
C ILE A 91 -0.78 7.80 -6.42
N GLU A 92 -0.39 8.61 -7.41
CA GLU A 92 0.71 8.31 -8.34
C GLU A 92 0.58 6.97 -9.07
N ARG A 93 -0.66 6.60 -9.44
CA ARG A 93 -0.93 5.39 -10.26
C ARG A 93 -0.92 5.73 -11.75
N TRP A 94 0.26 6.02 -12.28
CA TRP A 94 0.49 6.43 -13.67
C TRP A 94 -0.05 5.46 -14.74
N GLU A 95 -0.09 4.17 -14.42
CA GLU A 95 -0.64 3.08 -15.26
C GLU A 95 -2.19 3.10 -15.38
N LYS A 96 -2.87 3.96 -14.62
CA LYS A 96 -4.35 4.02 -14.54
C LYS A 96 -4.84 5.44 -14.84
N PRO A 97 -6.12 5.60 -15.26
CA PRO A 97 -6.72 6.92 -15.39
C PRO A 97 -6.66 7.68 -14.06
N MET A 98 -6.24 8.94 -14.13
CA MET A 98 -6.11 9.82 -12.96
C MET A 98 -6.89 11.12 -13.11
N TYR A 99 -7.28 11.71 -11.98
CA TYR A 99 -7.90 13.03 -11.88
C TYR A 99 -7.17 13.92 -10.88
N ILE A 100 -7.25 15.24 -11.07
CA ILE A 100 -6.67 16.20 -10.13
C ILE A 100 -7.60 16.32 -8.92
N SER A 101 -7.14 15.91 -7.73
CA SER A 101 -7.92 16.05 -6.52
C SER A 101 -8.04 17.52 -6.11
N ASN A 102 -9.28 17.99 -5.96
CA ASN A 102 -9.59 19.33 -5.46
C ASN A 102 -9.63 19.40 -3.92
N GLY A 103 -9.49 18.24 -3.25
CA GLY A 103 -9.45 18.11 -1.80
C GLY A 103 -8.20 18.69 -1.16
N VAL A 104 -8.18 18.68 0.17
CA VAL A 104 -7.01 19.15 0.95
C VAL A 104 -5.78 18.28 0.64
N LEU A 105 -5.96 16.96 0.50
CA LEU A 105 -4.87 16.04 0.18
C LEU A 105 -4.22 16.35 -1.16
N GLY A 106 -4.99 16.50 -2.24
CA GLY A 106 -4.44 16.88 -3.54
C GLY A 106 -3.73 18.23 -3.54
N LYS A 107 -4.28 19.22 -2.83
CA LYS A 107 -3.63 20.54 -2.70
C LYS A 107 -2.30 20.46 -1.96
N LEU A 108 -2.25 19.74 -0.83
CA LEU A 108 -1.03 19.54 -0.05
C LEU A 108 0.01 18.76 -0.86
N TYR A 109 -0.40 17.71 -1.57
CA TYR A 109 0.47 16.92 -2.43
C TYR A 109 1.16 17.79 -3.49
N ARG A 110 0.39 18.57 -4.26
CA ARG A 110 0.96 19.43 -5.31
C ARG A 110 1.84 20.55 -4.76
N GLU A 111 1.49 21.09 -3.59
CA GLU A 111 2.33 22.11 -2.94
C GLU A 111 3.64 21.49 -2.41
N ALA A 112 3.59 20.29 -1.86
CA ALA A 112 4.79 19.57 -1.43
C ALA A 112 5.71 19.25 -2.61
N LEU A 113 5.16 18.81 -3.74
CA LEU A 113 5.94 18.61 -4.97
C LEU A 113 6.62 19.89 -5.45
N ARG A 114 5.87 21.00 -5.50
CA ARG A 114 6.43 22.31 -5.87
C ARG A 114 7.58 22.73 -4.96
N GLN A 115 7.46 22.50 -3.66
CA GLN A 115 8.53 22.81 -2.72
C GLN A 115 9.75 21.91 -2.90
N ALA A 116 9.54 20.62 -3.21
CA ALA A 116 10.63 19.70 -3.51
C ALA A 116 11.40 20.14 -4.77
N GLU A 117 10.68 20.49 -5.85
CA GLU A 117 11.28 21.02 -7.10
C GLU A 117 12.08 22.31 -6.83
N ASN A 118 11.47 23.26 -6.11
CA ASN A 118 12.16 24.50 -5.75
C ASN A 118 13.38 24.28 -4.82
N SER A 119 13.37 23.20 -4.04
CA SER A 119 14.50 22.85 -3.17
C SER A 119 15.65 22.20 -3.94
N ASP A 120 15.34 21.47 -5.01
CA ASP A 120 16.35 20.90 -5.91
C ASP A 120 17.14 22.02 -6.62
N ASP A 121 16.45 23.12 -6.98
CA ASP A 121 17.09 24.35 -7.47
C ASP A 121 18.03 25.03 -6.45
N LEU A 122 17.85 24.75 -5.15
CA LEU A 122 18.67 25.27 -4.06
C LEU A 122 19.79 24.32 -3.64
N LEU A 123 19.76 23.06 -4.10
CA LEU A 123 20.86 22.15 -3.88
C LEU A 123 22.07 22.67 -4.68
N PRO A 124 23.27 22.74 -4.07
CA PRO A 124 24.48 22.99 -4.85
C PRO A 124 24.56 21.94 -5.95
N PRO A 125 25.10 22.28 -7.14
CA PRO A 125 25.25 21.32 -8.22
C PRO A 125 25.89 20.05 -7.65
N ALA A 126 25.25 18.91 -7.91
CA ALA A 126 25.73 17.62 -7.42
C ALA A 126 27.24 17.55 -7.66
N PRO A 127 28.04 17.13 -6.65
CA PRO A 127 29.47 16.99 -6.85
C PRO A 127 29.68 16.14 -8.12
N PRO A 128 30.62 16.53 -8.99
CA PRO A 128 30.83 15.82 -10.24
C PRO A 128 31.12 14.36 -9.93
N SER A 129 30.26 13.48 -10.43
CA SER A 129 30.29 12.02 -10.24
C SER A 129 29.85 11.56 -8.85
N CYS A 130 29.07 10.47 -8.83
CA CYS A 130 29.23 9.44 -7.81
C CYS A 130 30.73 9.13 -7.72
N ALA A 131 31.46 9.80 -6.85
CA ALA A 131 32.84 9.48 -6.59
C ALA A 131 32.81 8.12 -5.91
N TYR A 132 33.53 7.16 -6.48
CA TYR A 132 33.75 5.89 -5.81
C TYR A 132 34.30 6.18 -4.42
N ASP A 133 33.60 5.75 -3.37
CA ASP A 133 33.98 5.97 -1.99
C ASP A 133 34.94 4.86 -1.56
N PRO A 134 36.26 5.14 -1.46
CA PRO A 134 37.24 4.11 -1.14
C PRO A 134 37.06 3.56 0.29
N ASP A 135 36.36 4.30 1.17
CA ASP A 135 36.09 3.85 2.53
C ASP A 135 35.03 2.71 2.57
N LEU A 136 34.31 2.49 1.47
CA LEU A 136 33.36 1.39 1.32
C LEU A 136 34.00 0.11 0.73
N GLU A 137 35.30 0.12 0.44
CA GLU A 137 36.02 -1.08 -0.02
C GLU A 137 36.10 -2.14 1.09
N ALA A 138 35.55 -3.32 0.82
CA ALA A 138 35.74 -4.47 1.70
C ALA A 138 37.18 -5.02 1.54
N PRO A 139 37.97 -5.21 2.61
CA PRO A 139 39.32 -5.74 2.49
C PRO A 139 39.34 -7.10 1.77
N GLY A 140 40.17 -7.23 0.73
CA GLY A 140 40.29 -8.45 -0.07
C GLY A 140 39.29 -8.59 -1.22
N PHE A 141 38.47 -7.56 -1.51
CA PHE A 141 37.46 -7.64 -2.59
C PHE A 141 38.06 -7.91 -3.98
N HIS A 142 39.31 -7.53 -4.22
CA HIS A 142 39.99 -7.73 -5.51
C HIS A 142 40.05 -9.20 -5.94
N GLU A 143 40.08 -10.15 -5.00
CA GLU A 143 40.12 -11.60 -5.29
C GLU A 143 38.83 -12.12 -5.95
N PHE A 144 37.74 -11.34 -5.87
CA PHE A 144 36.42 -11.72 -6.38
C PHE A 144 36.06 -10.99 -7.67
N LEU A 145 36.92 -10.10 -8.19
CA LEU A 145 36.64 -9.33 -9.40
C LEU A 145 36.60 -10.22 -10.65
N ASP A 146 37.60 -11.10 -10.82
CA ASP A 146 37.68 -12.01 -11.96
C ASP A 146 36.45 -12.93 -12.06
N ALA A 147 36.04 -13.51 -10.92
CA ALA A 147 34.86 -14.37 -10.84
C ALA A 147 33.54 -13.60 -11.06
N ALA A 148 33.50 -12.32 -10.67
CA ALA A 148 32.33 -11.47 -10.90
C ALA A 148 32.21 -11.11 -12.39
N GLU A 149 33.31 -10.77 -13.07
CA GLU A 149 33.32 -10.46 -14.51
C GLU A 149 32.82 -11.63 -15.35
N GLU A 150 33.22 -12.86 -15.03
CA GLU A 150 32.75 -14.08 -15.72
C GLU A 150 31.24 -14.33 -15.58
N CYS A 151 30.59 -13.78 -14.56
CA CYS A 151 29.15 -13.95 -14.33
C CYS A 151 28.27 -12.90 -15.05
N TYR A 152 28.89 -11.84 -15.59
CA TYR A 152 28.18 -10.74 -16.25
C TYR A 152 28.19 -10.80 -17.79
N GLU A 153 28.97 -11.72 -18.39
CA GLU A 153 28.86 -12.11 -19.82
C GLU A 153 27.83 -13.23 -20.03
#